data_AF-A0A8S3H1F5-F1
#
_entry.id   AF-A0A8S3H1F5-F1
#
_cell.length_a   1.000
_cell.length_b   1.000
_cell.length_c   1.000
_cell.angle_alpha   90.00
_cell.angle_beta   90.00
_cell.angle_gamma   90.00
#
_symmetry.space_group_name_H-M   'P 1'
#
loop_
_entity.id
_entity.type
_entity.pdbx_description
1 polymer ?
#
loop_
_entity_poly.entity_id
_entity_poly.type
_entity_poly.pdbx_seq_one_letter_code
_entity_poly.pdbx_strand_id
1 'polypeptide(L)'
;DLKLYFRRLEKNRITEIPPKVFFHLKKLRRLDLSNNIVSTIYPDSFTGLKSLNSLLLNANKIVCVRVDTFRGLEKLSLLSLYDNQLKTLTNGTFSSLKNIQTLHLARNPFLCDCHIRWLNAYLREKQIETSGVRCARPRRMAKQKFGVLKDQRFRCQNRMQYLQSANNAQCEIECPTRCTCAKTTVTCRGLQ
;
A
#
# COMPACT_ATOMS: atom_id res chain seq x y z
N ASP A 1 22.00 -10.70 -18.41
CA ASP A 1 20.87 -9.85 -18.83
C ASP A 1 19.88 -9.66 -17.67
N LEU A 2 20.08 -8.63 -16.83
CA LEU A 2 19.35 -8.45 -15.56
C LEU A 2 17.83 -8.29 -15.74
N LYS A 3 17.36 -7.80 -16.89
CA LYS A 3 15.94 -7.70 -17.22
C LYS A 3 15.22 -9.06 -17.25
N LEU A 4 15.92 -10.12 -17.66
CA LEU A 4 15.36 -11.49 -17.72
C LEU A 4 15.22 -12.11 -16.32
N TYR A 5 16.12 -11.79 -15.39
CA TYR A 5 16.07 -12.29 -14.01
C TYR A 5 14.85 -11.74 -13.23
N PHE A 6 14.51 -10.45 -13.40
CA PHE A 6 13.37 -9.85 -12.71
C PHE A 6 12.01 -10.18 -13.33
N ARG A 7 11.98 -10.54 -14.63
CA ARG A 7 10.76 -11.09 -15.26
C ARG A 7 10.38 -12.46 -14.66
N ARG A 8 11.34 -13.15 -14.03
CA ARG A 8 11.16 -14.45 -13.36
C ARG A 8 10.74 -14.32 -11.90
N LEU A 9 10.47 -13.13 -11.35
CA LEU A 9 9.98 -13.02 -9.96
C LEU A 9 8.47 -13.28 -9.84
N GLU A 10 7.71 -13.21 -10.93
CA GLU A 10 6.32 -13.71 -10.98
C GLU A 10 6.26 -15.21 -10.63
N LYS A 11 5.23 -15.64 -9.89
CA LYS A 11 4.96 -17.08 -9.60
C LYS A 11 6.08 -17.79 -8.84
N ASN A 12 6.73 -17.09 -7.92
CA ASN A 12 7.60 -17.72 -6.93
C ASN A 12 6.90 -17.86 -5.58
N ARG A 13 7.66 -18.31 -4.59
CA ARG A 13 7.24 -18.42 -3.19
C ARG A 13 7.81 -17.27 -2.36
N ILE A 14 7.92 -16.07 -2.93
CA ILE A 14 8.43 -14.90 -2.20
C ILE A 14 7.41 -14.51 -1.14
N THR A 15 7.84 -14.52 0.13
CA THR A 15 7.02 -14.18 1.31
C THR A 15 7.21 -12.74 1.77
N GLU A 16 8.39 -12.18 1.53
CA GLU A 16 8.76 -10.85 2.01
C GLU A 16 9.62 -10.09 0.99
N ILE A 17 9.56 -8.77 1.04
CA ILE A 17 10.43 -7.88 0.28
C ILE A 17 11.36 -7.18 1.26
N PRO A 18 12.67 -7.52 1.30
CA PRO A 18 13.62 -6.92 2.24
C PRO A 18 13.96 -5.46 1.91
N PRO A 19 14.44 -4.68 2.89
CA PRO A 19 14.93 -3.32 2.66
C PRO A 19 16.01 -3.27 1.59
N LYS A 20 15.99 -2.24 0.74
CA LYS A 20 17.06 -1.91 -0.24
C LYS A 20 17.42 -3.03 -1.22
N VAL A 21 16.64 -4.10 -1.33
CA VAL A 21 16.91 -5.24 -2.24
C VAL A 21 17.03 -4.81 -3.71
N PHE A 22 16.38 -3.71 -4.09
CA PHE A 22 16.42 -3.15 -5.45
C PHE A 22 17.27 -1.88 -5.59
N PHE A 23 18.07 -1.51 -4.58
CA PHE A 23 18.72 -0.21 -4.48
C PHE A 23 19.61 0.15 -5.69
N HIS A 24 20.30 -0.85 -6.24
CA HIS A 24 21.22 -0.65 -7.37
C HIS A 24 20.51 -0.55 -8.73
N LEU A 25 19.21 -0.87 -8.80
CA LEU A 25 18.45 -1.02 -10.04
C LEU A 25 17.87 0.31 -10.56
N LYS A 26 18.69 1.35 -10.61
CA LYS A 26 18.27 2.74 -10.93
C LYS A 26 17.61 2.90 -12.31
N LYS A 27 17.92 2.01 -13.26
CA LYS A 27 17.39 2.00 -14.64
C LYS A 27 16.19 1.06 -14.82
N LEU A 28 15.77 0.32 -13.79
CA LEU A 28 14.64 -0.60 -13.90
C LEU A 28 13.35 0.18 -14.14
N ARG A 29 12.60 -0.20 -15.18
CA ARG A 29 11.34 0.44 -15.56
C ARG A 29 10.10 -0.34 -15.15
N ARG A 30 10.21 -1.66 -15.01
CA ARG A 30 9.13 -2.55 -14.62
C ARG A 30 9.64 -3.57 -13.62
N LEU A 31 8.91 -3.73 -12.52
CA LEU A 31 9.13 -4.74 -11.50
C LEU A 31 7.83 -5.52 -11.34
N ASP A 32 7.90 -6.83 -11.61
CA ASP A 32 6.77 -7.74 -11.53
C ASP A 32 7.01 -8.75 -10.40
N LEU A 33 6.24 -8.62 -9.33
CA LEU A 33 6.23 -9.48 -8.15
C LEU A 33 4.86 -10.16 -8.00
N SER A 34 4.08 -10.21 -9.07
CA SER A 34 2.73 -10.77 -9.05
C SER A 34 2.72 -12.28 -8.81
N ASN A 35 1.59 -12.79 -8.32
CA ASN A 35 1.37 -14.22 -8.10
C ASN A 35 2.42 -14.84 -7.15
N ASN A 36 2.79 -14.14 -6.09
CA ASN A 36 3.64 -14.66 -5.03
C ASN A 36 2.81 -14.83 -3.74
N ILE A 37 3.49 -15.05 -2.61
CA ILE A 37 2.88 -15.14 -1.29
C ILE A 37 3.36 -14.00 -0.39
N VAL A 38 3.65 -12.83 -0.98
CA VAL A 38 4.20 -11.69 -0.25
C VAL A 38 3.18 -11.23 0.77
N SER A 39 3.53 -11.30 2.06
CA SER A 39 2.75 -10.78 3.17
C SER A 39 3.37 -9.50 3.74
N THR A 40 4.70 -9.37 3.66
CA THR A 40 5.46 -8.31 4.35
C THR A 40 6.29 -7.50 3.34
N ILE A 41 6.15 -6.18 3.39
CA ILE A 41 6.99 -5.23 2.65
C ILE A 41 7.73 -4.38 3.67
N TYR A 42 9.04 -4.55 3.76
CA TYR A 42 9.84 -3.80 4.74
C TYR A 42 10.04 -2.33 4.31
N PRO A 43 10.36 -1.43 5.24
CA PRO A 43 10.77 -0.07 4.91
C PRO A 43 11.90 -0.06 3.89
N ASP A 44 11.91 0.94 3.01
CA ASP A 44 12.93 1.12 1.95
C ASP A 44 13.06 -0.03 0.93
N SER A 45 12.11 -0.96 0.88
CA SER A 45 12.12 -2.09 -0.07
C SER A 45 12.29 -1.65 -1.52
N PHE A 46 11.63 -0.55 -1.92
CA PHE A 46 11.64 -0.03 -3.29
C PHE A 46 12.58 1.17 -3.47
N THR A 47 13.36 1.52 -2.45
CA THR A 47 14.30 2.66 -2.52
C THR A 47 15.34 2.41 -3.61
N GLY A 48 15.66 3.44 -4.40
CA GLY A 48 16.62 3.39 -5.51
C GLY A 48 16.02 3.17 -6.90
N LEU A 49 14.75 2.76 -6.98
CA LEU A 49 14.01 2.52 -8.23
C LEU A 49 13.52 3.81 -8.93
N LYS A 50 14.44 4.75 -9.18
CA LYS A 50 14.15 6.11 -9.69
C LYS A 50 13.54 6.15 -11.11
N SER A 51 13.70 5.10 -11.90
CA SER A 51 13.17 5.01 -13.27
C SER A 51 11.95 4.08 -13.40
N LEU A 52 11.40 3.61 -12.28
CA LEU A 52 10.33 2.64 -12.29
C LEU A 52 9.02 3.28 -12.74
N ASN A 53 8.43 2.70 -13.78
CA ASN A 53 7.14 3.11 -14.34
C ASN A 53 6.03 2.13 -13.93
N SER A 54 6.33 0.85 -13.75
CA SER A 54 5.32 -0.16 -13.43
C SER A 54 5.75 -1.08 -12.29
N LEU A 55 4.92 -1.15 -11.26
CA LEU A 55 5.09 -2.05 -10.11
C LEU A 55 3.85 -2.93 -9.97
N LEU A 56 4.05 -4.25 -10.12
CA LEU A 56 2.98 -5.24 -10.06
C LEU A 56 3.16 -6.11 -8.82
N LEU A 57 2.22 -6.02 -7.90
CA LEU A 57 2.15 -6.79 -6.64
C LEU A 57 0.83 -7.56 -6.56
N ASN A 58 0.15 -7.79 -7.69
CA ASN A 58 -1.16 -8.44 -7.71
C ASN A 58 -1.08 -9.92 -7.34
N ALA A 59 -2.19 -10.47 -6.82
CA ALA A 59 -2.29 -11.86 -6.39
C ALA A 59 -1.20 -12.23 -5.37
N ASN A 60 -1.15 -11.46 -4.29
CA ASN A 60 -0.25 -11.68 -3.15
C ASN A 60 -1.07 -11.78 -1.84
N LYS A 61 -0.41 -11.75 -0.68
CA LYS A 61 -1.04 -11.85 0.64
C LYS A 61 -0.82 -10.58 1.48
N ILE A 62 -0.62 -9.43 0.83
CA ILE A 62 -0.32 -8.17 1.49
C ILE A 62 -1.54 -7.72 2.30
N VAL A 63 -1.38 -7.62 3.61
CA VAL A 63 -2.45 -7.21 4.53
C VAL A 63 -2.48 -5.69 4.69
N CYS A 64 -1.35 -5.05 4.49
CA CYS A 64 -1.18 -3.62 4.74
C CYS A 64 0.04 -3.05 4.01
N VAL A 65 0.07 -1.73 3.84
CA VAL A 65 1.16 -1.00 3.18
C VAL A 65 1.48 0.22 4.03
N ARG A 66 2.77 0.42 4.35
CA ARG A 66 3.20 1.61 5.10
C ARG A 66 3.10 2.86 4.25
N VAL A 67 2.87 4.01 4.90
CA VAL A 67 2.72 5.31 4.24
C VAL A 67 3.94 5.72 3.39
N ASP A 68 5.13 5.24 3.77
CA ASP A 68 6.41 5.53 3.14
C ASP A 68 6.87 4.47 2.12
N THR A 69 6.11 3.38 1.94
CA THR A 69 6.49 2.23 1.08
C THR A 69 6.87 2.65 -0.34
N PHE A 70 6.15 3.60 -0.92
CA PHE A 70 6.34 4.06 -2.30
C PHE A 70 7.12 5.37 -2.42
N ARG A 71 7.83 5.76 -1.35
CA ARG A 71 8.61 6.99 -1.32
C ARG A 71 9.65 7.00 -2.45
N GLY A 72 9.72 8.11 -3.18
CA GLY A 72 10.69 8.31 -4.26
C GLY A 72 10.36 7.63 -5.60
N LEU A 73 9.23 6.92 -5.71
CA LEU A 73 8.76 6.35 -6.98
C LEU A 73 8.01 7.38 -7.84
N GLU A 74 8.64 8.53 -8.09
CA GLU A 74 7.98 9.68 -8.72
C GLU A 74 7.57 9.45 -10.19
N LYS A 75 8.25 8.53 -10.89
CA LYS A 75 7.97 8.16 -12.29
C LYS A 75 6.94 7.05 -12.44
N LEU A 76 6.45 6.50 -11.34
CA LEU A 76 5.53 5.37 -11.40
C LEU A 76 4.19 5.79 -12.03
N SER A 77 3.82 5.14 -13.11
CA SER A 77 2.56 5.35 -13.83
C SER A 77 1.53 4.26 -13.55
N LEU A 78 1.99 3.05 -13.22
CA LEU A 78 1.15 1.91 -12.91
C LEU A 78 1.57 1.26 -11.59
N LEU A 79 0.63 1.18 -10.65
CA LEU A 79 0.75 0.39 -9.44
C LEU A 79 -0.42 -0.61 -9.36
N SER A 80 -0.11 -1.89 -9.22
CA SER A 80 -1.12 -2.92 -9.00
C SER A 80 -0.95 -3.58 -7.63
N LEU A 81 -1.97 -3.45 -6.78
CA LEU A 81 -2.15 -4.15 -5.52
C LEU A 81 -3.42 -5.04 -5.58
N TYR A 82 -3.88 -5.36 -6.79
CA TYR A 82 -5.07 -6.16 -7.04
C TYR A 82 -4.98 -7.55 -6.42
N ASP A 83 -6.09 -8.07 -5.89
CA ASP A 83 -6.14 -9.42 -5.29
C ASP A 83 -5.11 -9.60 -4.17
N ASN A 84 -5.26 -8.76 -3.14
CA ASN A 84 -4.49 -8.80 -1.89
C ASN A 84 -5.46 -8.81 -0.69
N GLN A 85 -4.95 -8.60 0.52
CA GLN A 85 -5.73 -8.64 1.76
C GLN A 85 -5.84 -7.27 2.44
N LEU A 86 -5.70 -6.17 1.67
CA LEU A 86 -5.76 -4.82 2.20
C LEU A 86 -7.15 -4.49 2.75
N LYS A 87 -7.20 -4.15 4.03
CA LYS A 87 -8.42 -3.67 4.69
C LYS A 87 -8.53 -2.15 4.69
N THR A 88 -7.40 -1.46 4.73
CA THR A 88 -7.33 0.00 4.72
C THR A 88 -6.04 0.49 4.09
N LEU A 89 -5.96 1.78 3.78
CA LEU A 89 -4.75 2.48 3.35
C LEU A 89 -4.68 3.83 4.06
N THR A 90 -3.51 4.15 4.60
CA THR A 90 -3.28 5.40 5.32
C THR A 90 -3.19 6.57 4.35
N ASN A 91 -3.76 7.72 4.73
CA ASN A 91 -3.62 8.94 3.94
C ASN A 91 -2.14 9.29 3.73
N GLY A 92 -1.79 9.69 2.51
CA GLY A 92 -0.41 9.98 2.13
C GLY A 92 0.36 8.79 1.54
N THR A 93 -0.17 7.56 1.57
CA THR A 93 0.50 6.37 0.99
C THR A 93 0.88 6.57 -0.49
N PHE A 94 0.08 7.34 -1.24
CA PHE A 94 0.31 7.64 -2.66
C PHE A 94 0.87 9.05 -2.92
N SER A 95 1.27 9.78 -1.87
CA SER A 95 1.74 11.18 -1.99
C SER A 95 2.96 11.35 -2.90
N SER A 96 3.84 10.35 -2.97
CA SER A 96 5.04 10.37 -3.83
C SER A 96 4.75 10.01 -5.29
N LEU A 97 3.58 9.46 -5.60
CA LEU A 97 3.23 8.93 -6.93
C LEU A 97 2.70 10.04 -7.85
N LYS A 98 3.56 11.00 -8.20
CA LYS A 98 3.17 12.21 -8.95
C LYS A 98 2.65 11.94 -10.36
N ASN A 99 3.09 10.85 -10.99
CA ASN A 99 2.76 10.50 -12.38
C ASN A 99 1.80 9.30 -12.50
N ILE A 100 1.11 8.91 -11.42
CA ILE A 100 0.25 7.73 -11.43
C ILE A 100 -0.95 7.92 -12.36
N GLN A 101 -1.17 6.96 -13.24
CA GLN A 101 -2.29 6.92 -14.19
C GLN A 101 -3.21 5.73 -13.92
N THR A 102 -2.66 4.63 -13.40
CA THR A 102 -3.38 3.38 -13.17
C THR A 102 -3.06 2.83 -11.79
N LEU A 103 -4.10 2.58 -10.99
CA LEU A 103 -3.98 2.11 -9.62
C LEU A 103 -4.95 0.96 -9.34
N HIS A 104 -4.55 -0.25 -9.66
CA HIS A 104 -5.42 -1.42 -9.49
C HIS A 104 -5.49 -1.83 -8.01
N LEU A 105 -6.64 -1.60 -7.38
CA LEU A 105 -6.89 -1.92 -5.96
C LEU A 105 -8.05 -2.88 -5.74
N ALA A 106 -8.77 -3.28 -6.80
CA ALA A 106 -9.88 -4.21 -6.69
C ALA A 106 -9.45 -5.57 -6.11
N ARG A 107 -10.44 -6.35 -5.66
CA ARG A 107 -10.22 -7.61 -4.91
C ARG A 107 -9.36 -7.44 -3.65
N ASN A 108 -9.65 -6.40 -2.89
CA ASN A 108 -9.15 -6.23 -1.52
C ASN A 108 -10.35 -6.06 -0.57
N PRO A 109 -10.27 -6.60 0.66
CA PRO A 109 -11.36 -6.54 1.64
C PRO A 109 -11.48 -5.17 2.33
N PHE A 110 -11.58 -4.07 1.57
CA PHE A 110 -11.58 -2.72 2.12
C PHE A 110 -12.74 -2.45 3.09
N LEU A 111 -12.39 -1.92 4.26
CA LEU A 111 -13.30 -1.36 5.26
C LEU A 111 -13.51 0.12 4.95
N CYS A 112 -14.67 0.46 4.42
CA CYS A 112 -15.06 1.83 4.06
C CYS A 112 -15.59 2.62 5.24
N ASP A 113 -14.69 2.94 6.17
CA ASP A 113 -14.91 3.83 7.30
C ASP A 113 -14.31 5.22 7.03
N CYS A 114 -14.24 6.08 8.06
CA CYS A 114 -13.67 7.42 7.91
C CYS A 114 -12.17 7.43 7.54
N HIS A 115 -11.41 6.38 7.86
CA HIS A 115 -9.96 6.33 7.64
C HIS A 115 -9.59 6.19 6.16
N ILE A 116 -10.38 5.45 5.37
CA ILE A 116 -10.15 5.31 3.92
C ILE A 116 -10.93 6.34 3.09
N ARG A 117 -11.64 7.28 3.72
CA ARG A 117 -12.41 8.33 3.04
C ARG A 117 -11.56 9.13 2.05
N TRP A 118 -10.31 9.43 2.40
CA TRP A 118 -9.39 10.17 1.55
C TRP A 118 -9.17 9.48 0.20
N LEU A 119 -9.13 8.14 0.17
CA LEU A 119 -8.89 7.38 -1.05
C LEU A 119 -10.06 7.58 -2.04
N ASN A 120 -11.28 7.62 -1.53
CA ASN A 120 -12.46 7.90 -2.35
C ASN A 120 -12.41 9.29 -3.01
N ALA A 121 -11.99 10.31 -2.26
CA ALA A 121 -11.81 11.65 -2.78
C ALA A 121 -10.66 11.71 -3.81
N TYR A 122 -9.51 11.14 -3.45
CA TYR A 122 -8.31 11.07 -4.30
C TYR A 122 -8.60 10.42 -5.66
N LEU A 123 -9.30 9.27 -5.66
CA LEU A 123 -9.63 8.55 -6.89
C LEU A 123 -10.64 9.30 -7.78
N ARG A 124 -11.56 10.07 -7.17
CA ARG A 124 -12.51 10.90 -7.92
C ARG A 124 -11.82 12.08 -8.59
N GLU A 125 -10.94 12.76 -7.87
CA GLU A 125 -10.22 13.95 -8.35
C GLU A 125 -9.25 13.61 -9.49
N LYS A 126 -8.50 12.52 -9.36
CA LYS A 126 -7.44 12.17 -10.31
C LYS A 126 -7.92 11.35 -11.52
N GLN A 127 -9.20 10.96 -11.58
CA GLN A 127 -9.78 10.12 -12.65
C GLN A 127 -8.95 8.84 -12.94
N ILE A 128 -8.33 8.26 -11.91
CA ILE A 128 -7.43 7.11 -12.05
C ILE A 128 -8.25 5.84 -12.33
N GLU A 129 -7.82 5.03 -13.30
CA GLU A 129 -8.38 3.68 -13.51
C GLU A 129 -8.01 2.78 -12.33
N THR A 130 -9.02 2.18 -11.70
CA THR A 130 -8.87 1.46 -10.42
C THR A 130 -9.23 -0.02 -10.48
N SER A 131 -9.56 -0.52 -11.67
CA SER A 131 -10.19 -1.82 -11.89
C SER A 131 -11.50 -2.00 -11.12
N GLY A 132 -12.20 -0.90 -10.82
CA GLY A 132 -13.47 -0.96 -10.10
C GLY A 132 -13.33 -1.35 -8.63
N VAL A 133 -12.42 -0.71 -7.90
CA VAL A 133 -12.27 -0.93 -6.45
C VAL A 133 -13.59 -0.68 -5.70
N ARG A 134 -13.91 -1.60 -4.78
CA ARG A 134 -15.18 -1.64 -4.05
C ARG A 134 -14.96 -1.83 -2.57
N CYS A 135 -15.90 -1.34 -1.77
CA CYS A 135 -15.98 -1.63 -0.36
C CYS A 135 -16.37 -3.09 -0.12
N ALA A 136 -15.69 -3.77 0.81
CA ALA A 136 -16.11 -5.07 1.32
C ALA A 136 -16.93 -4.93 2.60
N ARG A 137 -16.57 -3.97 3.45
CA ARG A 137 -17.26 -3.65 4.70
C ARG A 137 -17.41 -2.13 4.87
N PRO A 138 -18.27 -1.66 5.78
CA PRO A 138 -19.32 -2.41 6.48
C PRO A 138 -20.40 -2.94 5.52
N ARG A 139 -21.29 -3.86 5.96
CA ARG A 139 -22.34 -4.47 5.11
C ARG A 139 -23.15 -3.44 4.31
N ARG A 140 -23.50 -2.31 4.94
CA ARG A 140 -24.20 -1.17 4.32
C ARG A 140 -23.47 -0.51 3.13
N MET A 141 -22.17 -0.74 2.99
CA MET A 141 -21.33 -0.23 1.91
C MET A 141 -20.77 -1.35 1.03
N ALA A 142 -21.00 -2.62 1.34
CA ALA A 142 -20.44 -3.73 0.57
C ALA A 142 -20.81 -3.63 -0.92
N LYS A 143 -19.86 -3.98 -1.80
CA LYS A 143 -19.92 -3.93 -3.27
C LYS A 143 -20.02 -2.53 -3.89
N GLN A 144 -20.14 -1.46 -3.09
CA GLN A 144 -20.19 -0.09 -3.60
C GLN A 144 -18.81 0.34 -4.11
N LYS A 145 -18.78 0.99 -5.29
CA LYS A 145 -17.54 1.40 -5.97
C LYS A 145 -17.00 2.72 -5.36
N PHE A 146 -15.68 2.82 -5.18
CA PHE A 146 -15.04 4.09 -4.87
C PHE A 146 -15.19 5.08 -6.03
N GLY A 147 -15.01 6.37 -5.76
CA GLY A 147 -15.17 7.46 -6.71
C GLY A 147 -16.63 7.89 -6.88
N VAL A 148 -17.59 6.97 -6.76
CA VAL A 148 -19.04 7.23 -6.87
C VAL A 148 -19.68 7.56 -5.51
N LEU A 149 -19.12 7.01 -4.43
CA LEU A 149 -19.70 7.17 -3.09
C LEU A 149 -19.53 8.59 -2.55
N LYS A 150 -20.58 9.16 -1.96
CA LYS A 150 -20.51 10.44 -1.23
C LYS A 150 -19.66 10.31 0.04
N ASP A 151 -18.82 11.30 0.30
CA ASP A 151 -17.81 11.25 1.37
C ASP A 151 -18.42 11.15 2.77
N GLN A 152 -19.64 11.68 2.98
CA GLN A 152 -20.34 11.60 4.27
C GLN A 152 -20.75 10.17 4.67
N ARG A 153 -20.69 9.19 3.74
CA ARG A 153 -21.00 7.78 4.04
C ARG A 153 -19.88 7.07 4.79
N PHE A 154 -18.64 7.54 4.62
CA PHE A 154 -17.44 7.05 5.29
C PHE A 154 -17.39 7.60 6.72
N ARG A 155 -17.93 6.82 7.66
CA ARG A 155 -18.07 7.20 9.07
C ARG A 155 -17.42 6.16 9.97
N CYS A 156 -16.78 6.63 11.03
CA CYS A 156 -16.32 5.81 12.15
C CYS A 156 -17.32 5.92 13.29
N GLN A 157 -17.51 4.86 14.07
CA GLN A 157 -18.27 4.94 15.32
C GLN A 157 -17.36 5.55 16.41
N ASN A 158 -17.85 6.59 17.12
CA ASN A 158 -17.12 7.22 18.22
C ASN A 158 -17.07 6.27 19.44
N ARG A 159 -16.03 5.44 19.49
CA ARG A 159 -15.29 4.98 20.69
C ARG A 159 -14.23 4.01 20.17
N MET A 160 -12.96 4.37 20.36
CA MET A 160 -11.76 3.51 20.33
C MET A 160 -11.95 2.03 19.95
N GLN A 161 -12.30 1.70 18.70
CA GLN A 161 -12.46 0.30 18.29
C GLN A 161 -12.13 0.03 16.80
N TYR A 162 -11.16 0.73 16.19
CA TYR A 162 -10.54 0.24 14.94
C TYR A 162 -9.04 0.60 14.81
N LEU A 163 -8.36 0.95 15.92
CA LEU A 163 -6.89 0.94 15.98
C LEU A 163 -6.32 -0.43 16.41
N GLN A 164 -7.15 -1.48 16.46
CA GLN A 164 -6.70 -2.84 16.79
C GLN A 164 -7.02 -3.85 15.68
N SER A 165 -6.84 -3.44 14.42
CA SER A 165 -6.77 -4.41 13.31
C SER A 165 -5.58 -4.16 12.38
N ALA A 166 -4.59 -3.43 12.87
CA ALA A 166 -3.17 -3.61 12.53
C ALA A 166 -2.42 -4.44 13.60
N ASN A 167 -3.10 -4.91 14.65
CA ASN A 167 -2.51 -5.68 15.76
C ASN A 167 -2.51 -7.20 15.54
N ASN A 168 -2.66 -7.65 14.31
CA ASN A 168 -2.16 -8.97 13.93
C ASN A 168 -1.88 -8.99 12.42
N ALA A 169 -0.60 -9.19 12.09
CA ALA A 169 0.08 -9.05 10.79
C ALA A 169 0.47 -7.61 10.36
N GLN A 170 1.33 -6.97 11.18
CA GLN A 170 2.42 -6.06 10.79
C GLN A 170 2.14 -4.91 9.79
N CYS A 171 1.38 -3.88 10.20
CA CYS A 171 1.62 -2.50 9.73
C CYS A 171 1.55 -1.47 10.86
N GLU A 172 2.31 -1.74 11.91
CA GLU A 172 3.09 -0.74 12.61
C GLU A 172 4.49 -1.34 12.79
N ILE A 173 5.54 -0.54 12.56
CA ILE A 173 6.83 -0.83 13.15
C ILE A 173 6.55 -0.71 14.65
N GLU A 174 6.72 -1.80 15.40
CA GLU A 174 6.67 -1.72 16.87
C GLU A 174 7.56 -0.57 17.31
N CYS A 175 7.00 0.37 18.07
CA CYS A 175 7.83 1.39 18.67
C CYS A 175 8.80 0.68 19.63
N PRO A 176 10.13 0.83 19.46
CA PRO A 176 11.08 0.11 20.31
C PRO A 176 10.79 0.38 21.79
N THR A 177 11.00 -0.61 22.65
CA THR A 177 10.87 -0.40 24.10
C THR A 177 11.76 0.77 24.52
N ARG A 178 11.19 1.74 25.25
CA ARG A 178 11.79 3.05 25.64
C ARG A 178 11.73 4.17 24.58
N CYS A 179 11.01 3.96 23.48
CA CYS A 179 10.72 5.00 22.49
C CYS A 179 9.23 5.37 22.48
N THR A 180 8.94 6.62 22.14
CA THR A 180 7.60 7.13 21.84
C THR A 180 7.53 7.48 20.35
N CYS A 181 6.57 6.88 19.65
CA CYS A 181 6.41 7.04 18.21
C CYS A 181 5.13 7.83 17.93
N ALA A 182 5.24 8.99 17.27
CA ALA A 182 4.13 9.85 16.91
C ALA A 182 4.15 10.15 15.40
N LYS A 183 3.24 9.53 14.64
CA LYS A 183 3.10 9.61 13.17
C LYS A 183 4.37 9.20 12.40
N THR A 184 5.38 10.07 12.36
CA THR A 184 6.68 9.87 11.68
C THR A 184 7.89 10.16 12.58
N THR A 185 7.67 10.62 13.82
CA THR A 185 8.74 11.00 14.75
C THR A 185 8.90 9.90 15.79
N VAL A 186 10.13 9.41 15.97
CA VAL A 186 10.49 8.44 17.01
C VAL A 186 11.37 9.15 18.02
N THR A 187 10.91 9.24 19.26
CA THR A 187 11.62 9.88 20.37
C THR A 187 11.98 8.81 21.40
N CYS A 188 13.26 8.45 21.50
CA CYS A 188 13.74 7.46 22.45
C CYS A 188 14.31 8.13 23.70
N ARG A 189 13.86 7.73 24.90
CA ARG A 189 14.44 8.20 26.17
C ARG A 189 15.46 7.17 26.65
N GLY A 190 16.73 7.58 26.76
CA GLY A 190 17.79 6.80 27.43
C GLY A 190 18.74 6.02 26.51
N LEU A 191 19.22 6.64 25.44
CA LEU A 191 20.52 6.24 24.86
C LEU A 191 21.61 6.98 25.63
N GLN A 192 22.20 6.30 26.61
CA GLN A 192 23.59 6.53 27.00
C GLN A 192 24.44 5.56 26.17
#